data_AF-A0A7Y0X4M5-F1
#
_entry.id   AF-A0A7Y0X4M5-F1
#
_cell.length_a   1.000
_cell.length_b   1.000
_cell.length_c   1.000
_cell.angle_alpha   90.00
_cell.angle_beta   90.00
_cell.angle_gamma   90.00
#
_symmetry.space_group_name_H-M   'P 1'
#
loop_
_entity.id
_entity.type
_entity.pdbx_description
1 polymer ?
#
loop_
_entity_poly.entity_id
_entity_poly.type
_entity_poly.pdbx_seq_one_letter_code
_entity_poly.pdbx_strand_id
1 'polypeptide(L)'
;VDTQDKDPEQLSYVTPSMSISEQLEYKFILSLEGMDVATNLKWIMSSNSLCFTPKLRYETWFMEGKLKAGVHFVQVKDDFSDLDEK
;
A
#
# COMPACT_ATOMS: atom_id res chain seq x y z
N VAL A 1 -7.59 -7.73 10.60
CA VAL A 1 -8.18 -6.40 10.45
C VAL A 1 -8.38 -5.84 11.84
N ASP A 2 -7.79 -4.69 12.13
CA ASP A 2 -8.00 -4.04 13.43
C ASP A 2 -9.45 -3.53 13.44
N THR A 3 -10.33 -4.26 14.11
CA THR A 3 -11.79 -4.05 14.10
C THR A 3 -12.25 -3.21 15.29
N GLN A 4 -11.35 -2.37 15.81
CA GLN A 4 -11.66 -1.43 16.90
C GLN A 4 -12.64 -0.33 16.46
N ASP A 5 -12.89 -0.20 15.16
CA ASP A 5 -13.84 0.76 14.62
C ASP A 5 -15.30 0.39 14.96
N LYS A 6 -16.09 1.39 15.35
CA LYS A 6 -17.48 1.22 15.79
C LYS A 6 -18.48 1.75 14.76
N ASP A 7 -18.00 2.43 13.74
CA ASP A 7 -18.85 2.97 12.67
C ASP A 7 -19.35 1.84 11.75
N PRO A 8 -20.67 1.58 11.68
CA PRO A 8 -21.23 0.55 10.81
C PRO A 8 -20.89 0.74 9.32
N GLU A 9 -20.72 1.98 8.86
CA GLU A 9 -20.36 2.27 7.47
C GLU A 9 -18.93 1.80 7.18
N GLN A 10 -17.98 2.11 8.06
CA GLN A 10 -16.58 1.66 7.92
C GLN A 10 -16.47 0.13 7.99
N LEU A 11 -17.21 -0.50 8.91
CA LEU A 11 -17.23 -1.96 9.06
C LEU A 11 -17.77 -2.67 7.81
N SER A 12 -18.59 -2.01 6.99
CA SER A 12 -19.13 -2.59 5.74
C SER A 12 -18.07 -2.84 4.67
N TYR A 13 -16.92 -2.14 4.73
CA TYR A 13 -15.80 -2.31 3.81
C TYR A 13 -14.79 -3.37 4.26
N VAL A 14 -14.96 -3.95 5.45
CA VAL A 14 -14.05 -4.97 5.97
C VAL A 14 -14.23 -6.29 5.22
N THR A 15 -13.17 -6.72 4.53
CA THR A 15 -13.11 -8.02 3.84
C THR A 15 -12.25 -9.03 4.60
N PRO A 16 -12.37 -10.34 4.31
CA PRO A 16 -11.42 -11.33 4.80
C PRO A 16 -9.98 -10.99 4.42
N SER A 17 -9.03 -11.34 5.29
CA SER A 17 -7.60 -11.15 5.02
C SER A 17 -7.12 -12.06 3.88
N MET A 18 -6.16 -11.57 3.09
CA MET A 18 -5.44 -12.36 2.08
C MET A 18 -4.00 -12.64 2.53
N SER A 19 -3.47 -13.81 2.19
CA SER A 19 -2.05 -14.14 2.33
C SER A 19 -1.18 -13.31 1.38
N ILE A 20 0.12 -13.29 1.64
CA ILE A 20 1.11 -12.62 0.76
C ILE A 20 1.04 -13.19 -0.66
N SER A 21 1.01 -14.51 -0.81
CA SER A 21 0.97 -15.17 -2.11
C SER A 21 -0.27 -14.79 -2.91
N GLU A 22 -1.45 -14.75 -2.27
CA GLU A 22 -2.69 -14.36 -2.95
C GLU A 22 -2.68 -12.90 -3.40
N GLN A 23 -2.09 -11.99 -2.62
CA GLN A 23 -1.93 -10.59 -3.02
C GLN A 23 -0.95 -10.43 -4.19
N LEU A 24 0.11 -11.26 -4.25
CA LEU A 24 1.13 -11.20 -5.30
C LEU A 24 0.67 -11.77 -6.66
N GLU A 25 -0.50 -12.41 -6.74
CA GLU A 25 -1.15 -12.77 -8.02
C GLU A 25 -1.65 -11.52 -8.78
N TYR A 26 -1.76 -10.37 -8.11
CA TYR A 26 -2.22 -9.14 -8.72
C TYR A 26 -1.05 -8.32 -9.31
N LYS A 27 -1.31 -7.75 -10.50
CA LYS A 27 -0.34 -6.89 -11.19
C LYS A 27 -0.13 -5.55 -10.48
N PHE A 28 -1.16 -5.01 -9.83
CA PHE A 28 -1.13 -3.71 -9.17
C PHE A 28 -1.52 -3.90 -7.70
N ILE A 29 -0.70 -3.37 -6.79
CA ILE A 29 -0.94 -3.50 -5.35
C ILE A 29 -0.76 -2.13 -4.69
N LEU A 30 -1.77 -1.72 -3.92
CA LEU A 30 -1.75 -0.49 -3.14
C LEU A 30 -1.03 -0.75 -1.79
N SER A 31 0.03 0.02 -1.52
CA SER A 31 0.84 -0.04 -0.31
C SER A 31 0.63 1.23 0.51
N LEU A 32 -0.11 1.12 1.62
CA LEU A 32 -0.50 2.26 2.44
C LEU A 32 0.23 2.25 3.78
N GLU A 33 0.90 3.34 4.10
CA GLU A 33 1.47 3.55 5.42
C GLU A 33 0.36 3.79 6.44
N GLY A 34 0.53 3.20 7.62
CA GLY A 34 -0.38 3.37 8.76
C GLY A 34 0.28 4.26 9.80
N MET A 35 0.37 3.76 11.03
CA MET A 35 1.17 4.43 12.08
C MET A 35 2.68 4.38 11.82
N ASP A 36 3.13 3.49 10.94
CA ASP A 36 4.52 3.30 10.54
C ASP A 36 4.53 2.86 9.06
N VAL A 37 5.70 2.47 8.55
CA VAL A 37 5.87 1.94 7.19
C VAL A 37 4.85 0.85 6.85
N ALA A 38 4.43 0.84 5.58
CA ALA A 38 3.64 -0.26 5.04
C ALA A 38 4.46 -1.56 5.04
N THR A 39 4.05 -2.56 5.84
CA THR A 39 4.69 -3.88 5.87
C THR A 39 4.69 -4.54 4.48
N ASN A 40 3.71 -4.21 3.64
CA ASN A 40 3.59 -4.80 2.31
C ASN A 40 4.59 -4.31 1.26
N LEU A 41 5.18 -3.13 1.47
CA LEU A 41 6.09 -2.51 0.49
C LEU A 41 7.23 -3.45 0.07
N LYS A 42 7.86 -4.14 1.02
CA LYS A 42 9.11 -4.89 0.77
C LYS A 42 8.89 -6.10 -0.15
N TRP A 43 7.77 -6.81 0.01
CA TRP A 43 7.47 -7.97 -0.82
C TRP A 43 6.83 -7.59 -2.15
N ILE A 44 6.12 -6.47 -2.24
CA ILE A 44 5.70 -5.91 -3.54
C ILE A 44 6.95 -5.53 -4.35
N MET A 45 7.91 -4.82 -3.74
CA MET A 45 9.14 -4.40 -4.40
C MET A 45 10.09 -5.56 -4.76
N SER A 46 9.89 -6.73 -4.16
CA SER A 46 10.63 -7.96 -4.45
C SER A 46 9.85 -8.92 -5.35
N SER A 47 8.70 -8.50 -5.88
CA SER A 47 7.87 -9.26 -6.82
C SER A 47 7.82 -8.59 -8.21
N ASN A 48 7.01 -9.15 -9.11
CA ASN A 48 6.67 -8.52 -10.40
C ASN A 48 5.38 -7.70 -10.34
N SER A 49 4.86 -7.42 -9.15
CA SER A 49 3.72 -6.54 -8.96
C SER A 49 4.19 -5.08 -8.90
N LEU A 50 3.39 -4.17 -9.46
CA LEU A 50 3.66 -2.74 -9.44
C LEU A 50 3.04 -2.11 -8.19
N CYS A 51 3.88 -1.45 -7.40
CA CYS A 51 3.49 -0.75 -6.20
C CYS A 51 2.83 0.60 -6.53
N PHE A 52 1.64 0.82 -5.98
CA PHE A 52 0.99 2.12 -5.90
C PHE A 52 1.04 2.58 -4.45
N THR A 53 1.48 3.80 -4.19
CA THR A 53 1.56 4.32 -2.82
C THR A 53 1.60 5.84 -2.81
N PRO A 54 1.05 6.51 -1.77
CA PRO A 54 1.35 7.92 -1.54
C PRO A 54 2.85 8.15 -1.31
N LYS A 55 3.22 9.40 -1.04
CA LYS A 55 4.61 9.68 -0.68
C LYS A 55 4.98 8.93 0.61
N LEU A 56 5.99 8.07 0.53
CA LEU A 56 6.55 7.35 1.68
C LEU A 56 7.11 8.36 2.70
N ARG A 57 6.63 8.29 3.94
CA ARG A 57 6.97 9.22 5.04
C ARG A 57 7.87 8.61 6.08
N TYR A 58 7.76 7.30 6.28
CA TYR A 58 8.49 6.58 7.31
C TYR A 58 9.72 5.91 6.72
N GLU A 59 10.76 5.76 7.55
CA GLU A 59 12.05 5.22 7.14
C GLU A 59 12.40 4.00 8.00
N THR A 60 12.82 2.93 7.34
CA THR A 60 13.42 1.76 8.00
C THR A 60 14.75 1.41 7.35
N TRP A 61 15.32 0.28 7.75
CA TRP A 61 16.53 -0.28 7.14
C TRP A 61 16.40 -0.53 5.63
N PHE A 62 15.16 -0.61 5.10
CA PHE A 62 14.91 -0.80 3.67
C PHE A 62 15.19 0.45 2.82
N MET A 63 15.42 1.60 3.47
CA MET A 63 15.75 2.87 2.82
C MET A 63 14.62 3.43 1.94
N GLU A 64 13.39 3.47 2.47
CA GLU A 64 12.21 3.99 1.78
C GLU A 64 12.43 5.37 1.16
N GLY A 65 13.15 6.26 1.84
CA GLY A 65 13.49 7.61 1.36
C GLY A 65 14.41 7.63 0.12
N LYS A 66 15.02 6.51 -0.26
CA LYS A 66 15.76 6.38 -1.53
C LYS A 66 14.87 5.97 -2.70
N LEU A 67 13.62 5.56 -2.45
CA LEU A 67 12.70 5.17 -3.51
C LEU A 67 12.21 6.39 -4.28
N LYS A 68 12.14 6.26 -5.61
CA LYS A 68 11.78 7.36 -6.51
C LYS A 68 10.45 7.05 -7.20
N ALA A 69 9.50 7.96 -7.04
CA ALA A 69 8.24 7.93 -7.78
C ALA A 69 8.49 7.93 -9.29
N GLY A 70 7.71 7.14 -10.03
CA GLY A 70 7.84 6.97 -11.48
C GLY A 70 9.02 6.10 -11.93
N VAL A 71 9.86 5.64 -11.00
CA VAL A 71 10.97 4.71 -11.29
C VAL A 71 10.76 3.39 -10.53
N HIS A 72 10.46 3.48 -9.24
CA HIS A 72 10.31 2.32 -8.36
C HIS A 72 8.84 2.01 -8.02
N PHE A 73 7.99 3.03 -7.98
CA PHE A 73 6.56 2.90 -7.67
C PHE A 73 5.75 4.00 -8.37
N VAL A 74 4.45 3.80 -8.49
CA VAL A 74 3.50 4.82 -8.95
C VAL A 74 3.02 5.62 -7.75
N GLN A 75 3.36 6.91 -7.73
CA GLN A 75 2.91 7.79 -6.67
C GLN A 75 1.47 8.23 -6.93
N VAL A 76 0.62 8.09 -5.91
CA VAL A 76 -0.73 8.65 -5.85
C VAL A 76 -0.78 9.80 -4.84
N LYS A 77 -1.81 10.64 -4.90
CA LYS A 77 -2.07 11.68 -3.90
C LYS A 77 -2.50 11.07 -2.57
N ASP A 78 -2.29 11.83 -1.51
CA ASP A 78 -2.65 11.44 -0.15
C ASP A 78 -4.15 11.26 0.07
N ASP A 79 -4.97 11.91 -0.75
CA ASP A 79 -6.43 11.80 -0.75
C ASP A 79 -6.96 10.80 -1.80
N PHE A 80 -6.06 10.11 -2.53
CA PHE A 80 -6.37 9.16 -3.61
C PHE A 80 -7.17 9.74 -4.77
N SER A 81 -7.29 11.07 -4.89
CA SER A 81 -8.11 11.72 -5.92
C SER A 81 -7.60 11.53 -7.35
N ASP A 82 -6.35 11.08 -7.53
CA ASP A 82 -5.75 10.78 -8.83
C ASP A 82 -5.63 9.28 -9.12
N LEU A 83 -6.18 8.40 -8.27
CA LEU A 83 -5.98 6.95 -8.41
C LEU A 83 -6.52 6.41 -9.74
N ASP A 84 -7.68 6.87 -10.19
CA ASP A 84 -8.31 6.43 -11.45
C ASP A 84 -7.56 6.91 -12.70
N GLU A 85 -6.70 7.94 -12.58
CA GLU A 85 -5.93 8.51 -13.69
C GLU A 85 -4.54 7.84 -13.86
N LYS A 86 -4.13 6.96 -12.93
CA LYS A 86 -2.80 6.33 -12.89
C LYS A 86 -2.81 4.92 -13.45
#